data_AF-A0A447TPE6-F1
#
_entry.id   AF-A0A447TPE6-F1
#
_cell.length_a   1.000
_cell.length_b   1.000
_cell.length_c   1.000
_cell.angle_alpha   90.00
_cell.angle_beta   90.00
_cell.angle_gamma   90.00
#
_symmetry.space_group_name_H-M   'P 1'
#
loop_
_entity.id
_entity.type
_entity.pdbx_description
1 polymer ?
#
loop_
_entity_poly.entity_id
_entity_poly.type
_entity_poly.pdbx_seq_one_letter_code
_entity_poly.pdbx_strand_id
1 'polypeptide(L)' 'MLEAARAAAEEALIEQRIIMADPEAYQEFLVRLDQTPSPNAALRKTMQTPAPWEQEK' A
#
# COMPACT_ATOMS: atom_id res chain seq x y z
N MET A 1 8.53 30.78 -14.83
CA MET A 1 8.15 30.48 -13.43
C MET A 1 7.05 29.42 -13.36
N LEU A 2 5.95 29.52 -14.12
CA LEU A 2 4.86 28.53 -14.10
C LEU A 2 5.33 27.11 -14.48
N GLU A 3 6.19 26.97 -15.49
CA GLU A 3 6.71 25.67 -15.91
C GLU A 3 7.57 25.01 -14.83
N ALA A 4 8.43 25.77 -14.15
CA ALA A 4 9.24 25.26 -13.04
C ALA A 4 8.37 24.83 -11.84
N ALA A 5 7.34 25.62 -11.52
CA ALA A 5 6.39 25.26 -10.47
C ALA A 5 5.60 23.99 -10.80
N ARG A 6 5.23 23.82 -12.08
CA ARG A 6 4.56 22.60 -12.57
C ARG A 6 5.47 21.38 -12.48
N ALA A 7 6.70 21.47 -12.98
CA ALA A 7 7.65 20.36 -12.94
C ALA A 7 7.93 19.90 -11.49
N ALA A 8 8.10 20.85 -10.55
CA ALA A 8 8.28 20.53 -9.14
C ALA A 8 7.05 19.86 -8.51
N ALA A 9 5.83 20.27 -8.90
CA ALA A 9 4.61 19.62 -8.43
C ALA A 9 4.46 18.20 -8.98
N GLU A 10 4.81 17.97 -10.24
CA GLU A 10 4.81 16.64 -10.86
C GLU A 10 5.83 15.71 -10.18
N GLU A 11 7.05 16.20 -9.92
CA GLU A 11 8.09 15.44 -9.20
C GLU A 11 7.63 15.07 -7.78
N ALA A 12 7.08 16.03 -7.02
CA ALA A 12 6.60 15.78 -5.66
C ALA A 12 5.48 14.73 -5.61
N LEU A 13 4.59 14.69 -6.62
CA LEU A 13 3.56 13.65 -6.72
C LEU A 13 4.14 12.27 -7.07
N ILE A 14 5.24 12.23 -7.84
CA ILE A 14 5.96 11.01 -8.18
C ILE A 14 6.66 10.47 -6.93
N GLU A 15 7.41 11.32 -6.21
CA GLU A 15 8.11 10.96 -4.98
C GLU A 15 7.15 10.39 -3.92
N GLN A 16 5.92 10.91 -3.82
CA GLN A 16 4.91 10.38 -2.88
C GLN A 16 4.40 8.98 -3.24
N ARG A 17 4.52 8.54 -4.50
CA ARG A 17 3.96 7.28 -4.98
C ARG A 17 4.99 6.19 -5.16
N ILE A 18 6.28 6.54 -5.24
CA ILE A 18 7.36 5.57 -5.40
C ILE A 18 7.82 5.10 -4.02
N ILE A 19 7.70 3.79 -3.78
CA ILE A 19 8.29 3.16 -2.61
C ILE A 19 9.73 2.78 -2.98
N MET A 20 10.69 3.55 -2.45
CA MET A 20 12.11 3.22 -2.59
C MET A 20 12.46 2.07 -1.65
N ALA A 21 12.98 0.99 -2.22
CA ALA A 21 13.50 -0.16 -1.47
C ALA A 21 14.97 -0.35 -1.80
N ASP A 22 15.79 -0.62 -0.78
CA ASP A 22 17.14 -1.13 -1.02
C ASP A 22 17.07 -2.58 -1.58
N PRO A 23 18.19 -3.13 -2.08
CA PRO A 23 18.20 -4.47 -2.67
C PRO A 23 17.75 -5.58 -1.72
N GLU A 24 17.98 -5.46 -0.41
CA GLU A 24 17.61 -6.48 0.57
C GLU A 24 16.09 -6.47 0.79
N ALA A 25 15.52 -5.28 1.04
CA ALA A 25 14.07 -5.11 1.18
C ALA A 25 13.32 -5.53 -0.10
N TYR A 26 13.88 -5.25 -1.28
CA TYR A 26 13.31 -5.68 -2.55
C TYR A 26 13.32 -7.21 -2.69
N GLN A 27 14.42 -7.88 -2.31
CA GLN A 27 14.50 -9.34 -2.35
C GLN A 27 13.51 -9.99 -1.38
N GLU A 28 13.36 -9.45 -0.17
CA GLU A 28 12.36 -9.93 0.79
C GLU A 28 10.93 -9.76 0.26
N PHE A 29 10.65 -8.64 -0.40
CA PHE A 29 9.36 -8.39 -1.03
C PHE A 29 9.05 -9.45 -2.09
N LEU A 30 10.01 -9.75 -2.99
CA LEU A 30 9.84 -10.79 -4.00
C LEU A 30 9.58 -12.16 -3.38
N VAL A 31 10.35 -12.53 -2.34
CA VAL A 31 10.15 -13.80 -1.63
C VAL A 31 8.74 -13.90 -1.04
N ARG A 32 8.20 -12.81 -0.47
CA ARG A 32 6.83 -12.80 0.05
C ARG A 32 5.77 -12.78 -1.07
N LEU A 33 6.05 -12.13 -2.19
CA LEU A 33 5.14 -12.05 -3.33
C LEU A 33 4.92 -13.41 -4.00
N ASP A 34 5.97 -14.22 -4.10
CA ASP A 34 5.92 -15.56 -4.71
C ASP A 34 5.36 -16.64 -3.76
N GLN A 35 5.19 -16.32 -2.47
CA GLN A 35 4.64 -17.25 -1.48
C GLN A 35 3.12 -17.41 -1.63
N THR A 36 2.63 -18.62 -1.35
CA THR A 36 1.19 -18.83 -1.19
C THR A 36 0.66 -18.01 -0.01
N PRO A 37 -0.52 -17.35 -0.14
CA PRO A 37 -1.09 -16.59 0.96
C PRO A 37 -1.24 -17.43 2.22
N SER A 38 -0.64 -16.97 3.32
CA SER A 38 -0.78 -17.61 4.62
C SER A 38 -2.09 -17.20 5.30
N PRO A 39 -2.83 -18.13 5.92
CA PRO A 39 -4.07 -17.80 6.62
C PRO A 39 -3.81 -16.88 7.82
N ASN A 40 -4.37 -15.66 7.79
CA ASN A 40 -4.35 -14.73 8.91
C ASN A 40 -5.72 -14.69 9.60
N ALA A 41 -5.82 -15.27 10.81
CA ALA A 41 -7.08 -15.35 11.55
C ALA A 41 -7.66 -13.98 11.93
N ALA A 42 -6.81 -13.02 12.32
CA ALA A 42 -7.24 -11.66 12.63
C ALA A 42 -7.78 -10.96 11.39
N LEU A 43 -7.07 -11.04 10.26
CA LEU A 43 -7.51 -10.47 8.99
C LEU A 43 -8.85 -11.06 8.55
N ARG A 44 -9.01 -12.38 8.60
CA ARG A 44 -10.28 -13.04 8.25
C ARG A 44 -11.43 -12.55 9.12
N LYS A 45 -11.21 -12.45 10.44
CA LYS A 45 -12.20 -11.90 11.37
C LYS A 45 -12.57 -10.47 10.98
N THR A 46 -11.58 -9.61 10.73
CA THR A 46 -11.81 -8.22 10.31
C THR A 46 -12.62 -8.14 9.02
N MET A 47 -12.28 -8.92 7.99
CA MET A 47 -13.00 -8.93 6.70
C MET A 47 -14.43 -9.51 6.80
N GLN A 48 -14.73 -10.26 7.86
CA GLN A 48 -16.07 -10.82 8.12
C GLN A 48 -16.87 -10.02 9.13
N THR A 49 -16.27 -9.01 9.78
CA THR A 49 -16.96 -8.22 10.80
C THR A 49 -17.87 -7.22 10.10
N PRO A 50 -19.20 -7.27 10.33
CA PRO A 50 -20.12 -6.28 9.78
C PRO A 50 -19.69 -4.88 10.20
N ALA A 51 -19.84 -3.91 9.30
CA ALA A 51 -19.52 -2.55 9.61
C ALA A 51 -20.45 -2.02 10.73
N PRO A 52 -19.98 -1.14 11.63
CA PRO A 52 -20.80 -0.68 12.75
C PRO A 52 -22.14 -0.06 12.35
N TRP A 53 -22.22 0.56 11.17
CA TRP A 53 -23.44 1.18 10.64
C TRP A 53 -24.41 0.21 9.94
N GLU A 54 -24.07 -1.08 9.82
CA GLU A 54 -24.97 -2.11 9.30
C GLU A 54 -25.88 -2.70 10.37
N GLN A 55 -25.60 -2.40 11.65
CA GLN A 55 -26.35 -2.91 12.80
C GLN A 55 -27.53 -2.00 13.21
N GLU A 56 -27.58 -0.77 12.71
CA GLU A 56 -28.62 0.24 13.03
C GLU A 56 -29.81 0.16 12.06
N LYS A 57 -30.43 -1.02 11.90
CA LYS A 57 -31.71 -1.19 11.19
C LYS A 57 -32.86 -1.51 12.14
#